data_AF-A0A7I9WK73-F1
#
_entry.id   AF-A0A7I9WK73-F1
#
_cell.length_a   1.000
_cell.length_b   1.000
_cell.length_c   1.000
_cell.angle_alpha   90.00
_cell.angle_beta   90.00
_cell.angle_gamma   90.00
#
_symmetry.space_group_name_H-M   'P 1'
#
loop_
_entity.id
_entity.type
_entity.pdbx_description
1 polymer ?
#
loop_
_entity_poly.entity_id
_entity_poly.type
_entity_poly.pdbx_seq_one_letter_code
_entity_poly.pdbx_strand_id
1 'polypeptide(L)'
;MNGALRSPGGGIAVSTTERGLPVGLTIHERELGRPAAELAAEILLVCQLSAQRLQVSRRQDLVARGVSPEVIQGLDLATVDDLKRSAAKLVELDEDEGDDWSGPL
;
A
#
# COMPACT_ATOMS: atom_id res chain seq x y z
N MET A 1 -7.08 -13.01 -6.50
CA MET A 1 -5.71 -12.62 -6.91
C MET A 1 -5.04 -11.97 -5.73
N ASN A 2 -3.76 -12.26 -5.51
CA ASN A 2 -2.95 -11.61 -4.50
C ASN A 2 -1.89 -10.75 -5.19
N GLY A 3 -1.53 -9.63 -4.59
CA GLY A 3 -0.53 -8.68 -5.08
C GLY A 3 0.58 -8.56 -4.05
N ALA A 4 1.81 -8.41 -4.51
CA ALA A 4 2.96 -8.20 -3.66
C ALA A 4 3.54 -6.81 -3.87
N LEU A 5 3.99 -6.18 -2.79
CA LEU A 5 4.60 -4.87 -2.82
C LEU A 5 5.72 -4.76 -1.79
N ARG A 6 6.74 -3.96 -2.10
CA ARG A 6 7.81 -3.56 -1.19
C ARG A 6 7.73 -2.07 -0.92
N SER A 7 8.11 -1.66 0.28
CA SER A 7 8.29 -0.24 0.60
C SER A 7 9.51 0.35 -0.12
N PRO A 8 9.61 1.69 -0.26
CA PRO A 8 10.72 2.36 -0.92
C PRO A 8 12.09 2.01 -0.33
N GLY A 9 12.22 2.01 1.00
CA GLY A 9 13.41 1.55 1.70
C GLY A 9 13.73 0.06 1.52
N GLY A 10 12.79 -0.75 1.03
CA GLY A 10 12.96 -2.15 0.68
C GLY A 10 12.97 -3.13 1.86
N GLY A 11 12.89 -2.62 3.09
CA GLY A 11 12.90 -3.43 4.32
C GLY A 11 11.55 -4.06 4.67
N ILE A 12 10.46 -3.58 4.08
CA ILE A 12 9.12 -4.12 4.28
C ILE A 12 8.60 -4.68 2.96
N ALA A 13 8.06 -5.90 3.00
CA ALA A 13 7.35 -6.50 1.88
C ALA A 13 6.03 -7.11 2.35
N VAL A 14 4.97 -6.89 1.58
CA VAL A 14 3.63 -7.42 1.87
C VAL A 14 3.14 -8.22 0.68
N SER A 15 2.30 -9.21 0.96
CA SER A 15 1.39 -9.84 0.00
C SER A 15 -0.03 -9.63 0.50
N THR A 16 -0.89 -9.06 -0.33
CA THR A 16 -2.26 -8.70 0.05
C THR A 16 -3.30 -9.25 -0.91
N THR A 17 -4.53 -9.38 -0.42
CA THR A 17 -5.71 -9.59 -1.25
C THR A 17 -6.12 -8.28 -1.97
N GLU A 18 -7.04 -8.36 -2.93
CA GLU A 18 -7.64 -7.17 -3.59
C GLU A 18 -8.35 -6.21 -2.62
N ARG A 19 -8.68 -6.67 -1.40
CA ARG A 19 -9.27 -5.84 -0.33
C ARG A 19 -8.23 -5.29 0.66
N GLY A 20 -6.94 -5.55 0.45
CA GLY A 20 -5.87 -5.05 1.32
C GLY A 20 -5.64 -5.87 2.58
N LEU A 21 -6.28 -7.04 2.73
CA LEU A 21 -5.96 -7.95 3.82
C LEU A 21 -4.56 -8.55 3.60
N PRO A 22 -3.61 -8.40 4.55
CA PRO A 22 -2.30 -9.03 4.45
C PRO A 22 -2.43 -10.55 4.59
N VAL A 23 -1.87 -11.26 3.63
CA VAL A 23 -1.76 -12.74 3.61
C VAL A 23 -0.30 -13.20 3.66
N GLY A 24 0.65 -12.27 3.57
CA GLY A 24 2.07 -12.48 3.78
C GLY A 24 2.76 -11.16 4.14
N LEU A 25 3.73 -11.21 5.04
CA LEU A 25 4.47 -10.04 5.52
C LEU A 25 5.93 -10.46 5.76
N THR A 26 6.86 -9.62 5.30
CA THR A 26 8.29 -9.74 5.57
C THR A 26 8.78 -8.39 6.06
N ILE A 27 9.46 -8.39 7.20
CA ILE A 27 10.07 -7.22 7.82
C ILE A 27 11.54 -7.56 8.02
N HIS A 28 12.43 -6.75 7.47
CA HIS A 28 13.86 -6.89 7.66
C HIS A 28 14.23 -6.50 9.10
N GLU A 29 15.21 -7.17 9.70
CA GLU A 29 15.57 -6.98 11.13
C GLU A 29 15.87 -5.52 11.50
N ARG A 30 16.54 -4.80 10.60
CA ARG A 30 16.85 -3.37 10.76
C ARG A 30 15.60 -2.48 10.99
N GLU A 31 14.43 -2.90 10.48
CA GLU A 31 13.18 -2.14 10.64
C GLU A 31 12.57 -2.32 12.04
N LEU A 32 12.97 -3.36 12.79
CA LEU A 32 12.44 -3.64 14.12
C LEU A 32 12.96 -2.69 15.19
N GLY A 33 13.99 -1.90 14.88
CA GLY A 33 14.48 -0.82 15.74
C GLY A 33 13.66 0.47 15.64
N ARG A 34 12.76 0.58 14.65
CA ARG A 34 11.95 1.78 14.41
C ARG A 34 10.79 1.89 15.40
N PRO A 35 10.29 3.11 15.68
CA PRO A 35 9.09 3.29 16.48
C PRO A 35 7.92 2.45 15.95
N ALA A 36 7.26 1.70 16.83
CA ALA A 36 6.23 0.74 16.43
C ALA A 36 5.05 1.39 15.68
N ALA A 37 4.74 2.65 15.99
CA ALA A 37 3.68 3.40 15.33
C ALA A 37 4.02 3.71 13.86
N GLU A 38 5.25 4.12 13.58
CA GLU A 38 5.75 4.39 12.22
C GLU A 38 5.79 3.11 11.39
N LEU A 39 6.34 2.04 11.96
CA LEU A 39 6.38 0.73 11.31
C LEU A 39 4.97 0.23 10.96
N ALA A 40 4.00 0.37 11.88
CA ALA A 40 2.62 -0.01 11.63
C ALA A 40 1.96 0.86 10.54
N ALA A 41 2.23 2.17 10.53
CA ALA A 41 1.74 3.09 9.51
C ALA A 41 2.27 2.73 8.12
N GLU A 42 3.57 2.44 8.01
CA GLU A 42 4.17 2.03 6.74
C GLU A 42 3.58 0.72 6.24
N ILE A 43 3.50 -0.32 7.10
CA ILE A 43 2.91 -1.61 6.74
C ILE A 43 1.49 -1.43 6.21
N LEU A 44 0.67 -0.62 6.90
CA LEU A 44 -0.69 -0.34 6.49
C LEU A 44 -0.74 0.35 5.11
N LEU A 45 0.10 1.36 4.89
CA LEU A 45 0.17 2.07 3.61
C LEU A 45 0.61 1.15 2.47
N VAL A 46 1.63 0.31 2.69
CA VAL A 46 2.09 -0.66 1.69
C VAL A 46 0.99 -1.69 1.38
N CYS A 47 0.22 -2.13 2.38
CA CYS A 47 -0.92 -3.03 2.16
C CYS A 47 -2.02 -2.38 1.30
N GLN A 48 -2.37 -1.13 1.61
CA GLN A 48 -3.35 -0.35 0.85
C GLN A 48 -2.88 -0.14 -0.58
N LEU A 49 -1.62 0.23 -0.77
CA LEU A 49 -1.04 0.51 -2.09
C LEU A 49 -1.01 -0.77 -2.96
N SER A 50 -0.67 -1.92 -2.36
CA SER A 50 -0.73 -3.22 -3.05
C SER A 50 -2.15 -3.56 -3.50
N ALA A 51 -3.15 -3.34 -2.63
CA ALA A 51 -4.56 -3.57 -2.96
C ALA A 51 -5.05 -2.65 -4.09
N GLN A 52 -4.74 -1.36 -4.02
CA GLN A 52 -5.11 -0.39 -5.05
C GLN A 52 -4.50 -0.75 -6.40
N ARG A 53 -3.26 -1.26 -6.47
CA ARG A 53 -2.66 -1.75 -7.72
C ARG A 53 -3.48 -2.89 -8.33
N LEU A 54 -3.90 -3.86 -7.51
CA LEU A 54 -4.76 -4.95 -7.96
C LEU A 54 -6.11 -4.44 -8.47
N GLN A 55 -6.74 -3.51 -7.74
CA GLN A 55 -8.03 -2.94 -8.09
C GLN A 55 -7.95 -2.14 -9.41
N VAL A 56 -6.89 -1.35 -9.60
CA VAL A 56 -6.66 -0.62 -10.87
C VAL A 56 -6.48 -1.60 -12.03
N SER A 57 -5.68 -2.65 -11.86
CA SER A 57 -5.54 -3.72 -12.86
C SER A 57 -6.89 -4.38 -13.15
N ARG A 58 -7.68 -4.66 -12.10
CA ARG A 58 -9.01 -5.25 -12.22
C ARG A 58 -9.97 -4.36 -13.00
N ARG A 59 -9.93 -3.03 -12.78
CA ARG A 59 -10.70 -2.07 -13.57
C ARG A 59 -10.31 -2.13 -15.04
N GLN A 60 -9.02 -2.14 -15.35
CA GLN A 60 -8.52 -2.23 -16.73
C GLN A 60 -8.98 -3.52 -17.41
N ASP A 61 -8.91 -4.66 -16.72
CA ASP A 61 -9.39 -5.94 -17.23
C ASP A 61 -10.90 -5.93 -17.51
N LEU A 62 -11.70 -5.31 -16.64
CA LEU A 62 -13.15 -5.21 -16.82
C LEU A 62 -13.49 -4.33 -18.04
N VAL A 63 -12.80 -3.20 -18.22
CA VAL A 63 -12.94 -2.35 -19.41
C VAL A 63 -12.57 -3.12 -20.67
N ALA A 64 -11.44 -3.84 -20.66
CA ALA A 64 -11.00 -4.64 -21.81
C ALA A 64 -12.00 -5.76 -22.20
N ARG A 65 -12.76 -6.25 -21.22
CA ARG A 65 -13.82 -7.26 -21.42
C ARG A 65 -15.17 -6.66 -21.83
N GLY A 66 -15.26 -5.34 -22.02
CA GLY A 66 -16.48 -4.64 -22.43
C GLY A 66 -17.52 -4.48 -21.32
N VAL A 67 -17.13 -4.58 -20.05
CA VAL A 67 -18.04 -4.32 -18.92
C VAL A 67 -18.37 -2.82 -18.89
N SER A 68 -19.65 -2.49 -18.65
CA SER A 68 -20.08 -1.09 -18.69
C SER A 68 -19.45 -0.25 -17.56
N PRO A 69 -19.20 1.05 -17.79
CA PRO A 69 -18.63 1.94 -16.78
C PRO A 69 -19.47 2.00 -15.48
N GLU A 70 -20.79 1.96 -15.59
CA GLU A 70 -21.72 2.03 -14.45
C GLU A 70 -21.56 0.80 -13.54
N VAL A 71 -21.38 -0.38 -14.13
CA VAL A 71 -21.13 -1.62 -13.38
C VAL A 71 -19.77 -1.53 -12.68
N ILE A 72 -18.73 -1.07 -13.38
CA ILE A 72 -17.38 -0.92 -12.79
C ILE A 72 -17.39 0.10 -11.65
N GLN A 73 -18.16 1.18 -11.78
CA GLN A 73 -18.31 2.19 -10.73
C GLN A 73 -18.97 1.60 -9.47
N GLY A 74 -19.96 0.73 -9.64
CA GLY A 74 -20.62 0.04 -8.52
C GLY A 74 -19.75 -0.95 -7.74
N LEU A 75 -18.57 -1.33 -8.27
CA LEU A 75 -17.63 -2.24 -7.58
C LEU A 75 -16.72 -1.54 -6.57
N ASP A 76 -16.71 -0.20 -6.55
CA ASP A 76 -15.88 0.62 -5.65
C ASP A 76 -14.39 0.24 -5.70
N LEU A 77 -13.90 -0.02 -6.91
CA LEU A 77 -12.48 -0.31 -7.15
C LEU A 77 -11.69 1.00 -7.25
N ALA A 78 -10.54 1.05 -6.58
CA ALA A 78 -9.63 2.19 -6.60
C ALA A 78 -9.25 2.61 -8.02
N THR A 79 -9.14 3.93 -8.20
CA THR A 79 -8.71 4.57 -9.43
C THR A 79 -7.19 4.76 -9.47
N VAL A 80 -6.68 5.14 -10.64
CA VAL A 80 -5.26 5.50 -10.81
C VAL A 80 -4.89 6.70 -9.94
N ASP A 81 -5.81 7.64 -9.73
CA ASP A 81 -5.53 8.82 -8.90
C ASP A 81 -5.53 8.47 -7.40
N ASP A 82 -6.39 7.55 -6.95
CA ASP A 82 -6.31 7.03 -5.58
C ASP A 82 -4.96 6.36 -5.32
N LEU A 83 -4.51 5.55 -6.28
CA LEU A 83 -3.22 4.87 -6.23
C LEU A 83 -2.06 5.88 -6.14
N LYS A 84 -2.08 6.94 -6.96
CA LYS A 84 -1.06 8.00 -6.92
C LYS A 84 -1.03 8.73 -5.58
N ARG A 85 -2.19 9.08 -5.01
CA ARG A 85 -2.26 9.75 -3.71
C ARG A 85 -1.69 8.88 -2.60
N SER A 86 -2.00 7.59 -2.58
CA SER A 86 -1.41 6.67 -1.59
C SER A 86 0.08 6.43 -1.80
N ALA A 87 0.55 6.41 -3.05
CA ALA A 87 1.98 6.31 -3.34
C ALA A 87 2.76 7.53 -2.84
N ALA A 88 2.20 8.74 -2.98
CA ALA A 88 2.82 9.96 -2.46
C ALA A 88 2.98 9.92 -0.94
N LYS A 89 1.93 9.51 -0.21
CA LYS A 89 1.99 9.36 1.26
C LYS A 89 3.07 8.39 1.74
N LEU A 90 3.33 7.32 0.97
CA LEU A 90 4.36 6.35 1.31
C LEU A 90 5.77 6.92 1.11
N VAL A 91 5.94 7.85 0.17
CA VAL A 91 7.21 8.57 -0.01
C VAL A 91 7.40 9.60 1.10
N GLU A 92 6.36 10.37 1.44
CA GLU A 92 6.41 11.34 2.54
C GLU A 92 6.82 10.67 3.88
N LEU A 93 6.27 9.48 4.18
CA LEU A 93 6.62 8.73 5.39
C LEU A 93 8.09 8.27 5.43
N ASP A 94 8.68 7.98 4.27
CA ASP A 94 10.10 7.58 4.14
C ASP A 94 11.02 8.80 4.29
N GLU A 95 10.56 9.99 3.86
CA GLU A 95 11.29 11.25 3.98
C GLU A 95 11.27 11.83 5.41
N ASP A 96 10.17 11.62 6.15
CA ASP A 96 10.03 12.01 7.57
C ASP A 96 10.92 11.20 8.53
N GLU A 97 11.69 10.20 8.03
CA GLU A 97 12.66 9.44 8.85
C GLU A 97 13.88 10.28 9.28
N GLY A 98 13.92 11.57 8.92
CA GLY A 98 14.84 12.57 9.46
C GLY A 98 14.14 13.55 10.40
N ASP A 99 14.45 13.44 11.70
CA ASP A 99 14.20 14.44 12.76
C ASP A 99 12.84 14.34 13.49
N ASP A 100 12.75 13.44 14.50
CA ASP A 100 12.26 13.75 15.87
C ASP A 100 12.11 12.45 16.69
N TRP A 101 13.14 12.10 17.47
CA TRP A 101 12.95 11.23 18.64
C TRP A 101 13.38 11.99 19.90
N SER A 102 12.47 12.79 20.42
CA SER A 102 12.54 13.34 21.78
C SER A 102 11.85 12.37 22.77
N GLY A 103 12.49 11.23 23.06
CA GLY A 103 12.09 10.36 24.16
C GLY A 103 12.41 10.96 25.55
N PRO A 104 11.68 10.59 26.63
CA PRO A 104 11.83 11.24 27.94
C PRO A 104 13.17 10.92 28.64
N LEU A 105 13.71 11.93 29.35
CA LEU A 105 14.92 11.89 30.20
C LEU A 105 14.82 10.91 31.38
#